data_AF-A0A7V9MDP9-F1
#
_entry.id   AF-A0A7V9MDP9-F1
#
_cell.length_a   1.000
_cell.length_b   1.000
_cell.length_c   1.000
_cell.angle_alpha   90.00
_cell.angle_beta   90.00
_cell.angle_gamma   90.00
#
_symmetry.space_group_name_H-M   'P 1'
#
loop_
_entity.id
_entity.type
_entity.pdbx_description
1 polymer ?
#
loop_
_entity_poly.entity_id
_entity_poly.type
_entity_poly.pdbx_seq_one_letter_code
_entity_poly.pdbx_strand_id
1 'polypeptide(L)'
;MSDKTILRPYGDTTGDGMVQVSFTLPLPHDKRAEGAAAQLANKMGIQPALVVHAKAMGPEFTFFVVYGRVNHLVDVSKVEVIERDFPLLTPREANLILKKKLRRRLVVVGACIGTDAHTVGIDAILNIKGFAGEKGLEYYRELRVVNMGAQVSVPELVSRAQVEEADIILVSQVVTQRDAHILNTKEMSAAFREAYPAVNRPLLIVGGPRFEERQAA
;
A
#
# COMPACT_ATOMS: atom_id res chain seq x y z
N MET A 1 26.65 11.18 23.31
CA MET A 1 25.25 11.58 23.60
C MET A 1 24.48 10.29 23.78
N SER A 2 23.92 10.05 24.98
CA SER A 2 23.27 8.78 25.35
C SER A 2 22.23 8.37 24.31
N ASP A 3 22.32 7.12 23.83
CA ASP A 3 21.28 6.41 23.08
C ASP A 3 19.91 6.65 23.71
N LYS A 4 19.13 7.57 23.16
CA LYS A 4 17.71 7.68 23.48
C LYS A 4 16.93 7.09 22.32
N THR A 5 16.99 5.76 22.21
CA THR A 5 16.07 5.00 21.38
C THR A 5 14.64 5.11 21.91
N ILE A 6 14.47 5.47 23.18
CA ILE A 6 13.16 5.71 23.79
C ILE A 6 12.73 7.17 23.60
N LEU A 7 11.62 7.36 22.87
CA LEU A 7 11.00 8.64 22.57
C LEU A 7 9.73 8.87 23.39
N ARG A 8 9.48 10.15 23.67
CA ARG A 8 8.24 10.67 24.27
C ARG A 8 7.82 11.93 23.50
N PRO A 9 6.52 12.14 23.21
CA PRO A 9 6.07 13.36 22.56
C PRO A 9 6.34 14.60 23.42
N TYR A 10 6.32 15.77 22.80
CA TYR A 10 6.41 17.05 23.49
C TYR A 10 5.34 18.02 22.99
N GLY A 11 4.80 18.84 23.91
CA GLY A 11 3.90 19.95 23.58
C GLY A 11 4.55 21.31 23.77
N ASP A 12 5.34 21.49 24.82
CA ASP A 12 6.03 22.73 25.19
C ASP A 12 7.53 22.48 25.43
N THR A 13 7.85 21.50 26.30
CA THR A 13 9.24 21.15 26.63
C THR A 13 9.56 19.71 26.26
N THR A 14 10.79 19.48 25.78
CA THR A 14 11.22 18.16 25.29
C THR A 14 10.98 17.06 26.34
N GLY A 15 10.10 16.10 26.01
CA GLY A 15 9.79 14.96 26.88
C GLY A 15 8.73 15.22 27.96
N ASP A 16 7.98 16.32 27.89
CA ASP A 16 6.84 16.58 28.78
C ASP A 16 5.70 15.55 28.61
N GLY A 17 5.66 14.84 27.47
CA GLY A 17 4.66 13.82 27.15
C GLY A 17 3.31 14.40 26.73
N MET A 18 3.21 15.70 26.52
CA MET A 18 1.96 16.36 26.18
C MET A 18 1.53 15.98 24.77
N VAL A 19 0.26 15.58 24.65
CA VAL A 19 -0.41 15.29 23.39
C VAL A 19 -1.78 15.95 23.36
N GLN A 20 -2.24 16.26 22.16
CA GLN A 20 -3.63 16.62 21.88
C GLN A 20 -4.25 15.47 21.08
N VAL A 21 -5.39 14.97 21.55
CA VAL A 21 -6.21 14.02 20.79
C VAL A 21 -7.60 14.60 20.59
N SER A 22 -8.22 14.26 19.47
CA SER A 22 -9.61 14.63 19.19
C SER A 22 -10.40 13.41 18.75
N PHE A 23 -11.62 13.29 19.24
CA PHE A 23 -12.51 12.18 18.90
C PHE A 23 -13.97 12.56 19.14
N THR A 24 -14.89 11.77 18.61
CA THR A 24 -16.34 11.95 18.78
C THR A 24 -16.90 10.77 19.54
N LEU A 25 -17.77 11.03 20.52
CA LEU A 25 -18.57 9.99 21.17
C LEU A 25 -20.04 10.10 20.74
N PRO A 26 -20.74 8.96 20.57
CA PRO A 26 -22.19 8.92 20.32
C PRO A 26 -22.95 9.20 21.61
N LEU A 27 -22.76 10.40 22.15
CA LEU A 27 -23.48 10.92 23.30
C LEU A 27 -23.95 12.36 23.02
N PRO A 28 -25.14 12.75 23.51
CA PRO A 28 -25.57 14.15 23.49
C PRO A 28 -24.56 15.02 24.27
N HIS A 29 -24.50 16.30 23.94
CA HIS A 29 -23.57 17.23 24.59
C HIS A 29 -24.02 17.57 26.01
N ASP A 30 -23.66 16.70 26.95
CA ASP A 30 -23.95 16.79 28.36
C ASP A 30 -22.68 16.53 29.22
N LYS A 31 -22.81 16.66 30.54
CA LYS A 31 -21.69 16.41 31.48
C LYS A 31 -21.23 14.97 31.52
N ARG A 32 -22.11 14.01 31.18
CA ARG A 32 -21.73 12.60 31.07
C ARG A 32 -20.81 12.39 29.87
N ALA A 33 -21.03 13.11 28.77
CA ALA A 33 -20.20 13.04 27.58
C ALA A 33 -18.79 13.60 27.82
N GLU A 34 -18.65 14.74 28.50
CA GLU A 34 -17.35 15.27 28.96
C GLU A 34 -16.62 14.27 29.88
N GLY A 35 -17.33 13.70 30.87
CA GLY A 35 -16.76 12.70 31.78
C GLY A 35 -16.33 11.41 31.07
N ALA A 36 -17.12 10.95 30.10
CA ALA A 36 -16.80 9.78 29.27
C ALA A 36 -15.55 10.03 28.41
N ALA A 37 -15.41 11.23 27.82
CA ALA A 37 -14.24 11.62 27.05
C ALA A 37 -12.96 11.62 27.92
N ALA A 38 -13.02 12.21 29.12
CA ALA A 38 -11.89 12.20 30.05
C ALA A 38 -11.52 10.77 30.49
N GLN A 39 -12.50 9.92 30.82
CA GLN A 39 -12.26 8.53 31.20
C GLN A 39 -11.65 7.72 30.05
N LEU A 40 -12.12 7.91 28.82
CA LEU A 40 -11.57 7.24 27.65
C LEU A 40 -10.11 7.66 27.42
N ALA A 41 -9.80 8.96 27.48
CA ALA A 41 -8.44 9.46 27.35
C ALA A 41 -7.50 8.90 28.44
N ASN A 42 -7.96 8.82 29.69
CA ASN A 42 -7.18 8.16 30.76
C ASN A 42 -6.91 6.68 30.45
N LYS A 43 -7.91 5.94 29.92
CA LYS A 43 -7.72 4.53 29.50
C LYS A 43 -6.77 4.39 28.31
N MET A 44 -6.62 5.42 27.48
CA MET A 44 -5.60 5.50 26.42
C MET A 44 -4.21 5.87 26.96
N GLY A 45 -4.05 5.99 28.28
CA GLY A 45 -2.78 6.32 28.92
C GLY A 45 -2.46 7.82 28.93
N ILE A 46 -3.44 8.69 28.66
CA ILE A 46 -3.31 10.16 28.72
C ILE A 46 -3.75 10.62 30.11
N GLN A 47 -2.80 10.93 30.99
CA GLN A 47 -3.08 11.30 32.38
C GLN A 47 -2.12 12.41 32.89
N PRO A 48 -2.65 13.53 33.42
CA PRO A 48 -4.08 13.87 33.51
C PRO A 48 -4.67 14.18 32.13
N ALA A 49 -5.90 13.71 31.89
CA ALA A 49 -6.70 14.07 30.72
C ALA A 49 -7.56 15.31 31.00
N LEU A 50 -7.38 16.35 30.20
CA LEU A 50 -8.15 17.59 30.25
C LEU A 50 -8.96 17.76 28.98
N VAL A 51 -10.29 17.68 29.10
CA VAL A 51 -11.21 18.03 28.00
C VAL A 51 -11.21 19.55 27.85
N VAL A 52 -10.58 20.06 26.79
CA VAL A 52 -10.47 21.51 26.54
C VAL A 52 -11.55 22.03 25.60
N HIS A 53 -12.18 21.12 24.85
CA HIS A 53 -13.25 21.46 23.93
C HIS A 53 -14.27 20.33 23.86
N ALA A 54 -15.55 20.71 23.83
CA ALA A 54 -16.68 19.81 23.57
C ALA A 54 -17.68 20.55 22.67
N LYS A 55 -18.13 19.91 21.59
CA LYS A 55 -19.05 20.49 20.61
C LYS A 55 -20.05 19.45 20.13
N ALA A 56 -21.33 19.78 20.21
CA ALA A 56 -22.39 18.94 19.66
C ALA A 56 -22.24 18.81 18.14
N MET A 57 -22.35 17.58 17.63
CA MET A 57 -22.35 17.21 16.21
C MET A 57 -23.72 16.62 15.83
N GLY A 58 -24.77 17.36 16.16
CA GLY A 58 -26.15 16.87 16.16
C GLY A 58 -26.62 16.45 17.56
N PRO A 59 -27.84 15.89 17.67
CA PRO A 59 -28.46 15.58 18.96
C PRO A 59 -27.80 14.40 19.69
N GLU A 60 -27.19 13.46 18.96
CA GLU A 60 -26.72 12.19 19.52
C GLU A 60 -25.19 12.07 19.57
N PHE A 61 -24.44 13.09 19.14
CA PHE A 61 -22.99 13.03 19.02
C PHE A 61 -22.32 14.29 19.57
N THR A 62 -21.15 14.11 20.18
CA THR A 62 -20.32 15.21 20.69
C THR A 62 -18.87 14.97 20.30
N PHE A 63 -18.27 15.97 19.66
CA PHE A 63 -16.85 16.04 19.34
C PHE A 63 -16.07 16.65 20.50
N PHE A 64 -14.90 16.09 20.81
CA PHE A 64 -14.04 16.51 21.90
C PHE A 64 -12.61 16.77 21.43
N VAL A 65 -11.95 17.71 22.12
CA VAL A 65 -10.49 17.84 22.11
C VAL A 65 -10.00 17.67 23.53
N VAL A 66 -9.03 16.76 23.71
CA VAL A 66 -8.42 16.44 25.01
C VAL A 66 -6.93 16.69 24.94
N TYR A 67 -6.43 17.42 25.93
CA TYR A 67 -5.00 17.57 26.19
C TYR A 67 -4.60 16.72 27.38
N GLY A 68 -3.40 16.18 27.35
CA GLY A 68 -2.84 15.54 28.54
C GLY A 68 -1.51 14.88 28.25
N ARG A 69 -0.92 14.33 29.32
CA ARG A 69 0.37 13.68 29.26
C ARG A 69 0.21 12.19 28.96
N VAL A 70 0.82 11.69 27.88
CA VAL A 70 0.83 10.26 27.57
C VAL A 70 1.91 9.52 28.34
N ASN A 71 1.55 8.37 28.90
CA ASN A 71 2.47 7.53 29.67
C ASN A 71 3.23 6.52 28.80
N HIS A 72 2.71 6.22 27.61
CA HIS A 72 3.34 5.31 26.65
C HIS A 72 4.62 5.91 26.04
N LEU A 73 5.61 5.06 25.85
CA LEU A 73 6.91 5.40 25.26
C LEU A 73 7.13 4.56 24.01
N VAL A 74 7.87 5.11 23.05
CA VAL A 74 8.20 4.40 21.80
C VAL A 74 9.69 4.12 21.78
N ASP A 75 10.08 2.86 21.61
CA ASP A 75 11.47 2.47 21.40
C ASP A 75 11.75 2.32 19.90
N VAL A 76 12.44 3.30 19.30
CA VAL A 76 12.71 3.30 17.86
C VAL A 76 13.62 2.15 17.42
N SER A 77 14.38 1.54 18.33
CA SER A 77 15.20 0.36 17.99
C SER A 77 14.37 -0.87 17.67
N LYS A 78 13.09 -0.88 18.06
CA LYS A 78 12.13 -1.97 17.82
C LYS A 78 11.17 -1.67 16.66
N VAL A 79 11.33 -0.52 16.01
CA VAL A 79 10.47 -0.14 14.89
C VAL A 79 10.94 -0.90 13.66
N GLU A 80 10.11 -1.84 13.20
CA GLU A 80 10.31 -2.50 11.91
C GLU A 80 9.86 -1.56 10.80
N VAL A 81 10.80 -1.10 9.98
CA VAL A 81 10.52 -0.36 8.74
C VAL A 81 10.86 -1.26 7.57
N ILE A 82 9.93 -1.38 6.62
CA ILE A 82 10.25 -1.95 5.32
C ILE A 82 10.79 -0.79 4.48
N GLU A 83 12.11 -0.72 4.35
CA GLU A 83 12.74 0.23 3.46
C GLU A 83 12.54 -0.21 2.02
N ARG A 84 12.27 0.75 1.13
CA ARG A 84 12.20 0.46 -0.30
C ARG A 84 13.61 0.21 -0.82
N ASP A 85 13.83 -0.97 -1.39
CA ASP A 85 15.11 -1.34 -2.02
C ASP A 85 15.47 -0.46 -3.22
N PHE A 86 14.49 0.24 -3.80
CA PHE A 86 14.66 1.04 -5.01
C PHE A 86 14.12 2.46 -4.84
N PRO A 87 14.83 3.47 -5.39
CA PRO A 87 14.32 4.84 -5.39
C PRO A 87 13.05 4.95 -6.23
N LEU A 88 12.13 5.80 -5.80
CA LEU A 88 10.99 6.18 -6.64
C LEU A 88 11.47 7.04 -7.79
N LEU A 89 11.28 6.55 -9.01
CA LEU A 89 11.58 7.29 -10.22
C LEU A 89 10.33 8.05 -10.68
N THR A 90 10.51 9.33 -11.02
CA THR A 90 9.47 10.06 -11.74
C THR A 90 9.31 9.50 -13.17
N PRO A 91 8.17 9.74 -13.85
CA PRO A 91 7.98 9.33 -15.23
C PRO A 91 9.08 9.83 -16.18
N ARG A 92 9.61 11.02 -15.92
CA ARG A 92 10.70 11.60 -16.72
C ARG A 92 12.00 10.82 -16.55
N GLU A 93 12.37 10.50 -15.31
CA GLU A 93 13.59 9.76 -14.99
C GLU A 93 13.53 8.33 -15.52
N ALA A 94 12.39 7.65 -15.34
CA ALA A 94 12.17 6.31 -15.87
C ALA A 94 12.35 6.28 -17.40
N ASN A 95 11.70 7.18 -18.14
CA ASN A 95 11.85 7.28 -19.59
C ASN A 95 13.31 7.55 -20.01
N LEU A 96 14.02 8.44 -19.30
CA LEU A 96 15.42 8.75 -19.61
C LEU A 96 16.33 7.52 -19.44
N ILE A 97 16.14 6.76 -18.36
CA ILE A 97 16.90 5.54 -18.06
C ILE A 97 16.62 4.47 -19.11
N LEU A 98 15.35 4.21 -19.41
CA LEU A 98 14.94 3.19 -20.38
C LEU A 98 15.49 3.50 -21.77
N LYS A 99 15.37 4.75 -22.22
CA LYS A 99 15.94 5.19 -23.51
C LYS A 99 17.46 5.01 -23.57
N LYS A 100 18.18 5.31 -22.49
CA LYS A 100 19.65 5.19 -22.45
C LYS A 100 20.12 3.74 -22.39
N LYS A 101 19.45 2.90 -21.57
CA LYS A 101 19.89 1.53 -21.28
C LYS A 101 19.35 0.50 -22.26
N LEU A 102 18.05 0.49 -22.54
CA LEU A 102 17.43 -0.52 -23.41
C LEU A 102 17.47 -0.13 -24.89
N ARG A 103 17.41 1.17 -25.20
CA ARG A 103 17.36 1.69 -26.59
C ARG A 103 16.17 1.18 -27.42
N ARG A 104 15.18 0.57 -26.77
CA ARG A 104 13.88 0.18 -27.30
C ARG A 104 12.83 0.37 -26.20
N ARG A 105 11.54 0.29 -26.56
CA ARG A 105 10.47 0.28 -25.57
C ARG A 105 10.54 -0.99 -24.73
N LEU A 106 10.36 -0.83 -23.42
CA LEU A 106 10.17 -1.94 -22.50
C LEU A 106 8.71 -2.42 -22.63
N VAL A 107 8.51 -3.71 -22.83
CA VAL A 107 7.19 -4.30 -23.06
C VAL A 107 6.65 -4.91 -21.78
N VAL A 108 5.49 -4.42 -21.34
CA VAL A 108 4.76 -4.92 -20.17
C VAL A 108 3.46 -5.55 -20.66
N VAL A 109 3.24 -6.83 -20.35
CA VAL A 109 1.96 -7.52 -20.55
C VAL A 109 1.34 -7.72 -19.18
N GLY A 110 0.10 -7.26 -18.99
CA GLY A 110 -0.60 -7.41 -17.72
C GLY A 110 -1.97 -8.04 -17.85
N ALA A 111 -2.35 -8.85 -16.86
CA ALA A 111 -3.62 -9.57 -16.82
C ALA A 111 -4.08 -9.89 -15.39
N CYS A 112 -5.38 -10.07 -15.18
CA CYS A 112 -5.89 -10.89 -14.08
C CYS A 112 -6.05 -12.32 -14.60
N ILE A 113 -5.40 -13.30 -13.96
CA ILE A 113 -5.36 -14.68 -14.44
C ILE A 113 -6.40 -15.58 -13.75
N GLY A 114 -6.76 -16.67 -14.43
CA GLY A 114 -7.66 -17.69 -13.92
C GLY A 114 -9.12 -17.23 -13.97
N THR A 115 -9.85 -17.39 -12.87
CA THR A 115 -11.28 -17.01 -12.79
C THR A 115 -11.49 -15.57 -12.30
N ASP A 116 -10.41 -14.82 -12.06
CA ASP A 116 -10.47 -13.51 -11.45
C ASP A 116 -10.91 -12.41 -12.43
N ALA A 117 -12.04 -11.75 -12.12
CA ALA A 117 -12.63 -10.69 -12.92
C ALA A 117 -12.29 -9.27 -12.41
N HIS A 118 -11.50 -9.12 -11.35
CA HIS A 118 -11.29 -7.84 -10.67
C HIS A 118 -10.13 -7.04 -11.28
N THR A 119 -10.42 -6.23 -12.30
CA THR A 119 -9.37 -5.48 -13.03
C THR A 119 -8.97 -4.15 -12.38
N VAL A 120 -9.75 -3.60 -11.45
CA VAL A 120 -9.54 -2.24 -10.92
C VAL A 120 -8.10 -2.02 -10.42
N GLY A 121 -7.51 -3.02 -9.74
CA GLY A 121 -6.15 -2.93 -9.23
C GLY A 121 -5.09 -2.92 -10.33
N ILE A 122 -5.23 -3.75 -11.37
CA ILE A 122 -4.27 -3.77 -12.47
C ILE A 122 -4.44 -2.55 -13.38
N ASP A 123 -5.67 -2.13 -13.61
CA ASP A 123 -6.02 -0.94 -14.39
C ASP A 123 -5.44 0.33 -13.76
N ALA A 124 -5.41 0.39 -12.42
CA ALA A 124 -4.75 1.46 -11.67
C ALA A 124 -3.24 1.55 -11.92
N ILE A 125 -2.59 0.45 -12.32
CA ILE A 125 -1.16 0.39 -12.62
C ILE A 125 -0.90 0.59 -14.12
N LEU A 126 -1.70 -0.04 -14.98
CA LEU A 126 -1.45 -0.03 -16.42
C LEU A 126 -1.98 1.25 -17.08
N ASN A 127 -3.22 1.67 -16.79
CA ASN A 127 -3.90 2.70 -17.57
C ASN A 127 -3.31 4.09 -17.36
N ILE A 128 -3.35 4.93 -18.40
CA ILE A 128 -2.77 6.29 -18.38
C ILE A 128 -3.18 7.18 -17.19
N LYS A 129 -4.40 6.98 -16.65
CA LYS A 129 -4.90 7.74 -15.49
C LYS A 129 -4.13 7.42 -14.21
N GLY A 130 -3.69 6.18 -14.07
CA GLY A 130 -3.10 5.63 -12.86
C GLY A 130 -4.03 5.72 -11.65
N PHE A 131 -3.45 5.94 -10.46
CA PHE A 131 -4.17 5.93 -9.18
C PHE A 131 -3.59 6.96 -8.21
N ALA A 132 -4.47 7.65 -7.48
CA ALA A 132 -4.10 8.61 -6.42
C ALA A 132 -3.06 9.67 -6.81
N GLY A 133 -3.09 10.13 -8.08
CA GLY A 133 -2.16 11.13 -8.61
C GLY A 133 -0.92 10.56 -9.28
N GLU A 134 -0.61 9.28 -9.05
CA GLU A 134 0.43 8.54 -9.77
C GLU A 134 -0.05 8.16 -11.17
N LYS A 135 0.83 8.23 -12.16
CA LYS A 135 0.52 7.88 -13.55
C LYS A 135 0.76 6.39 -13.79
N GLY A 136 -0.17 5.74 -14.48
CA GLY A 136 0.01 4.35 -14.87
C GLY A 136 1.02 4.19 -16.01
N LEU A 137 1.43 2.95 -16.26
CA LEU A 137 2.54 2.60 -17.14
C LEU A 137 2.33 3.03 -18.61
N GLU A 138 1.09 3.08 -19.09
CA GLU A 138 0.75 3.61 -20.43
C GLU A 138 1.14 5.08 -20.62
N TYR A 139 1.26 5.84 -19.54
CA TYR A 139 1.73 7.23 -19.60
C TYR A 139 3.21 7.33 -20.01
N TYR A 140 4.00 6.27 -19.80
CA TYR A 140 5.44 6.29 -20.02
C TYR A 140 5.74 5.99 -21.49
N ARG A 141 6.34 6.96 -22.19
CA ARG A 141 6.59 6.86 -23.64
C ARG A 141 7.53 5.71 -24.03
N GLU A 142 8.47 5.37 -23.16
CA GLU A 142 9.44 4.31 -23.40
C GLU A 142 8.92 2.93 -22.94
N LEU A 143 7.63 2.83 -22.60
CA LEU A 143 6.94 1.56 -22.35
C LEU A 143 5.94 1.25 -23.46
N ARG A 144 5.77 -0.04 -23.75
CA ARG A 144 4.63 -0.60 -24.48
C ARG A 144 3.86 -1.44 -23.48
N VAL A 145 2.60 -1.09 -23.24
CA VAL A 145 1.75 -1.79 -22.28
C VAL A 145 0.65 -2.53 -23.03
N VAL A 146 0.46 -3.80 -22.70
CA VAL A 146 -0.60 -4.66 -23.23
C VAL A 146 -1.44 -5.14 -22.05
N ASN A 147 -2.60 -4.52 -21.87
CA ASN A 147 -3.57 -4.93 -20.87
C ASN A 147 -4.49 -6.01 -21.46
N MET A 148 -4.37 -7.24 -20.99
CA MET A 148 -5.21 -8.38 -21.40
C MET A 148 -6.54 -8.46 -20.64
N GLY A 149 -6.75 -7.57 -19.65
CA GLY A 149 -7.98 -7.53 -18.86
C GLY A 149 -8.03 -8.62 -17.81
N ALA A 150 -9.19 -9.26 -17.70
CA ALA A 150 -9.51 -10.22 -16.65
C ALA A 150 -9.75 -11.64 -17.20
N GLN A 151 -9.76 -12.60 -16.29
CA GLN A 151 -10.05 -14.02 -16.57
C GLN A 151 -9.19 -14.63 -17.69
N VAL A 152 -7.92 -14.23 -17.76
CA VAL A 152 -6.98 -14.71 -18.77
C VAL A 152 -6.38 -16.04 -18.31
N SER A 153 -6.38 -17.05 -19.17
CA SER A 153 -5.72 -18.32 -18.84
C SER A 153 -4.19 -18.18 -18.89
N VAL A 154 -3.47 -18.98 -18.09
CA VAL A 154 -2.00 -18.99 -18.09
C VAL A 154 -1.43 -19.26 -19.50
N PRO A 155 -1.93 -20.24 -20.28
CA PRO A 155 -1.46 -20.47 -21.66
C PRO A 155 -1.67 -19.27 -22.59
N GLU A 156 -2.82 -18.58 -22.49
CA GLU A 156 -3.07 -17.36 -23.28
C GLU A 156 -2.10 -16.24 -22.91
N LEU A 157 -1.82 -16.06 -21.61
CA LEU A 157 -0.86 -15.08 -21.12
C LEU A 157 0.56 -15.37 -21.65
N VAL A 158 0.99 -16.64 -21.62
CA VAL A 158 2.30 -17.06 -22.14
C VAL A 158 2.39 -16.81 -23.65
N SER A 159 1.36 -17.23 -24.40
CA SER A 159 1.30 -17.03 -25.85
C SER A 159 1.36 -15.54 -26.22
N ARG A 160 0.57 -14.71 -25.53
CA ARG A 160 0.61 -13.26 -25.74
C ARG A 160 1.97 -12.68 -25.39
N ALA A 161 2.58 -13.10 -24.29
CA ALA A 161 3.91 -12.64 -23.90
C ALA A 161 4.97 -12.92 -24.97
N GLN A 162 4.89 -14.09 -25.63
CA GLN A 162 5.83 -14.46 -26.70
C GLN A 162 5.62 -13.60 -27.95
N VAL A 163 4.36 -13.38 -28.35
CA VAL A 163 4.01 -12.55 -29.51
C VAL A 163 4.45 -11.09 -29.31
N GLU A 164 4.30 -10.58 -28.10
CA GLU A 164 4.62 -9.19 -27.77
C GLU A 164 6.11 -8.98 -27.43
N GLU A 165 6.89 -10.07 -27.33
CA GLU A 165 8.27 -10.07 -26.82
C GLU A 165 8.37 -9.38 -25.44
N ALA A 166 7.51 -9.80 -24.51
CA ALA A 166 7.36 -9.17 -23.20
C ALA A 166 8.67 -9.18 -22.39
N ASP A 167 9.01 -8.04 -21.79
CA ASP A 167 10.08 -7.93 -20.80
C ASP A 167 9.56 -8.17 -19.38
N ILE A 168 8.30 -7.77 -19.13
CA ILE A 168 7.65 -7.86 -17.82
C ILE A 168 6.25 -8.44 -17.99
N ILE A 169 5.91 -9.36 -17.10
CA ILE A 169 4.56 -9.88 -16.91
C ILE A 169 4.04 -9.36 -15.57
N LEU A 170 2.92 -8.66 -15.61
CA LEU A 170 2.28 -8.11 -14.42
C LEU A 170 0.93 -8.78 -14.20
N VAL A 171 0.84 -9.61 -13.15
CA VAL A 171 -0.38 -10.33 -12.82
C VAL A 171 -1.06 -9.75 -11.59
N SER A 172 -2.37 -9.55 -11.68
CA SER A 172 -3.21 -9.21 -10.54
C SER A 172 -4.03 -10.42 -10.09
N GLN A 173 -4.04 -10.67 -8.78
CA GLN A 173 -4.83 -11.72 -8.13
C GLN A 173 -5.51 -11.16 -6.88
N VAL A 174 -6.83 -11.05 -6.93
CA VAL A 174 -7.72 -10.57 -5.88
C VAL A 174 -8.42 -11.74 -5.19
N VAL A 175 -8.80 -12.77 -5.94
CA VAL A 175 -9.52 -13.93 -5.39
C VAL A 175 -8.56 -14.85 -4.64
N THR A 176 -8.72 -14.92 -3.31
CA THR A 176 -7.89 -15.77 -2.45
C THR A 176 -8.58 -17.04 -1.95
N GLN A 177 -9.83 -17.29 -2.33
CA GLN A 177 -10.57 -18.47 -1.88
C GLN A 177 -9.80 -19.75 -2.22
N ARG A 178 -9.66 -20.65 -1.23
CA ARG A 178 -8.93 -21.93 -1.35
C ARG A 178 -7.51 -21.77 -1.89
N ASP A 179 -6.83 -20.69 -1.53
CA ASP A 179 -5.46 -20.40 -1.95
C ASP A 179 -5.29 -20.30 -3.48
N ALA A 180 -6.36 -19.97 -4.20
CA ALA A 180 -6.34 -19.87 -5.67
C ALA A 180 -5.23 -18.94 -6.17
N HIS A 181 -5.06 -17.76 -5.55
CA HIS A 181 -3.95 -16.84 -5.83
C HIS A 181 -2.55 -17.48 -5.76
N ILE A 182 -2.27 -18.37 -4.79
CA ILE A 182 -0.98 -19.07 -4.68
C ILE A 182 -0.84 -20.13 -5.76
N LEU A 183 -1.90 -20.92 -5.98
CA LEU A 183 -1.91 -21.97 -7.01
C LEU A 183 -1.69 -21.38 -8.40
N ASN A 184 -2.45 -20.34 -8.75
CA ASN A 184 -2.36 -19.64 -10.04
C ASN A 184 -0.97 -19.01 -10.23
N THR A 185 -0.38 -18.44 -9.18
CA THR A 185 0.97 -17.87 -9.23
C THR A 185 2.02 -18.95 -9.48
N LYS A 186 1.91 -20.11 -8.82
CA LYS A 186 2.80 -21.25 -9.03
C LYS A 186 2.67 -21.83 -10.43
N GLU A 187 1.43 -22.01 -10.90
CA GLU A 187 1.13 -22.48 -12.26
C GLU A 187 1.70 -21.53 -13.31
N MET A 188 1.45 -20.23 -13.18
CA MET A 188 2.02 -19.21 -14.06
C MET A 188 3.55 -19.25 -14.02
N SER A 189 4.18 -19.29 -12.84
CA SER A 189 5.64 -19.37 -12.72
C SER A 189 6.19 -20.60 -13.42
N ALA A 190 5.56 -21.77 -13.25
CA ALA A 190 5.97 -23.00 -13.91
C ALA A 190 5.81 -22.92 -15.45
N ALA A 191 4.69 -22.40 -15.93
CA ALA A 191 4.43 -22.25 -17.36
C ALA A 191 5.44 -21.32 -18.04
N PHE A 192 5.79 -20.19 -17.41
CA PHE A 192 6.85 -19.31 -17.93
C PHE A 192 8.25 -19.93 -17.82
N ARG A 193 8.48 -20.85 -16.88
CA ARG A 193 9.73 -21.61 -16.82
C ARG A 193 9.89 -22.58 -17.98
N GLU A 194 8.80 -23.25 -18.35
CA GLU A 194 8.76 -24.21 -19.44
C GLU A 194 8.82 -23.51 -20.82
N ALA A 195 8.08 -22.42 -20.98
CA ALA A 195 7.96 -21.72 -22.26
C ALA A 195 9.16 -20.83 -22.62
N TYR A 196 10.01 -20.47 -21.64
CA TYR A 196 11.16 -19.57 -21.85
C TYR A 196 12.49 -20.17 -21.37
N PRO A 197 13.55 -20.08 -22.19
CA PRO A 197 14.92 -20.21 -21.71
C PRO A 197 15.19 -19.19 -20.59
N ALA A 198 15.97 -19.58 -19.58
CA ALA A 198 16.20 -18.74 -18.40
C ALA A 198 16.72 -17.33 -18.72
N VAL A 199 17.53 -17.19 -19.79
CA VAL A 199 18.12 -15.90 -20.21
C VAL A 199 17.11 -14.93 -20.81
N ASN A 200 16.05 -15.46 -21.43
CA ASN A 200 15.05 -14.66 -22.16
C ASN A 200 13.72 -14.58 -21.43
N ARG A 201 13.65 -15.08 -20.19
CA ARG A 201 12.41 -15.11 -19.43
C ARG A 201 12.06 -13.70 -18.94
N PRO A 202 10.82 -13.23 -19.12
CA PRO A 202 10.40 -11.95 -18.59
C PRO A 202 10.42 -11.92 -17.06
N LEU A 203 10.54 -10.71 -16.50
CA LEU A 203 10.34 -10.49 -15.07
C LEU A 203 8.86 -10.71 -14.72
N LEU A 204 8.59 -11.62 -13.79
CA LEU A 204 7.24 -11.90 -13.32
C LEU A 204 6.96 -11.09 -12.05
N ILE A 205 5.94 -10.25 -12.09
CA ILE A 205 5.47 -9.44 -10.96
C ILE A 205 4.03 -9.83 -10.69
N VAL A 206 3.73 -10.21 -9.45
CA VAL A 206 2.37 -10.54 -9.02
C VAL A 206 1.96 -9.61 -7.88
N GLY A 207 0.74 -9.11 -7.93
CA GLY A 207 0.19 -8.24 -6.91
C GLY A 207 -1.28 -8.50 -6.64
N GLY A 208 -1.76 -7.95 -5.52
CA GLY A 208 -3.15 -8.06 -5.10
C GLY A 208 -3.31 -7.68 -3.63
N PRO A 209 -4.56 -7.51 -3.14
CA PRO A 209 -4.84 -7.00 -1.80
C PRO A 209 -4.38 -7.92 -0.65
N ARG A 210 -3.99 -9.15 -0.96
CA ARG A 210 -3.58 -10.18 0.01
C ARG A 210 -2.14 -10.66 -0.19
N PHE A 211 -1.40 -10.03 -1.10
CA PHE A 211 0.03 -10.27 -1.24
C PHE A 211 0.77 -9.36 -0.26
N GLU A 212 1.56 -9.96 0.60
CA GLU A 212 2.51 -9.23 1.44
C GLU A 212 3.91 -9.33 0.82
N GLU A 213 4.71 -8.26 0.90
CA GLU A 213 6.07 -8.24 0.33
C GLU A 213 6.95 -9.37 0.91
N ARG A 214 6.67 -9.83 2.15
CA ARG A 214 7.37 -10.96 2.80
C ARG A 214 7.08 -12.32 2.15
N GLN A 215 6.07 -12.44 1.30
CA GLN A 215 5.66 -13.71 0.67
C GLN A 215 6.37 -13.98 -0.66
N ALA A 216 7.24 -13.07 -1.12
CA ALA A 216 7.92 -13.15 -2.43
C ALA A 216 9.16 -14.06 -2.49
N ALA A 217 9.39 -14.90 -1.46
CA ALA A 217 10.57 -15.77 -1.34
C ALA A 217 10.43 -17.13 -2.06
#